data_AF-A0A9X7PE77-F1
#
_entry.id   AF-A0A9X7PE77-F1
#
_cell.length_a   1.000
_cell.length_b   1.000
_cell.length_c   1.000
_cell.angle_alpha   90.00
_cell.angle_beta   90.00
_cell.angle_gamma   90.00
#
_symmetry.space_group_name_H-M   'P 1'
#
loop_
_entity.id
_entity.type
_entity.pdbx_description
1 polymer ?
#
loop_
_entity_poly.entity_id
_entity_poly.type
_entity_poly.pdbx_seq_one_letter_code
_entity_poly.pdbx_strand_id
1 'polypeptide(L)'
;GAPQADPVDARRIAAQVRRGHELLLGLVGGCAAVVTGSTAVLAFAPGGGPWPRLLALTAGLAMLLRARLFRYTAQVAAVLGAGLAALVLLVLGLSLMPPTGAAGGSLDVRTLWLAAAVTLGGALLTAVALIVPAKGLSPFWGRVSDLSESTLLLALVPLCLAVLDLYSAARSLSAG
;
A
#
# COMPACT_ATOMS: atom_id res chain seq x y z
N GLY A 1 2.54 -45.89 33.29
CA GLY A 1 3.48 -44.75 33.34
C GLY A 1 3.07 -43.76 32.28
N ALA A 2 2.92 -42.48 32.65
CA ALA A 2 2.63 -41.44 31.66
C ALA A 2 3.86 -41.25 30.74
N PRO A 3 3.68 -41.03 29.43
CA PRO A 3 4.80 -40.83 28.52
C PRO A 3 5.54 -39.55 28.89
N GLN A 4 6.83 -39.68 29.23
CA GLN A 4 7.74 -38.55 29.43
C GLN A 4 7.85 -37.79 28.11
N ALA A 5 7.44 -36.52 28.11
CA ALA A 5 7.60 -35.64 26.96
C ALA A 5 9.11 -35.51 26.65
N ASP A 6 9.49 -35.89 25.44
CA ASP A 6 10.85 -35.76 24.89
C ASP A 6 11.35 -34.30 25.08
N PRO A 7 12.56 -34.05 25.61
CA PRO A 7 13.04 -32.71 25.84
C PRO A 7 13.12 -31.94 24.52
N VAL A 8 12.24 -30.95 24.39
CA VAL A 8 12.11 -30.10 23.22
C VAL A 8 13.47 -29.46 22.89
N ASP A 9 14.02 -29.81 21.72
CA ASP A 9 15.33 -29.34 21.28
C ASP A 9 15.28 -27.85 20.86
N ALA A 10 15.41 -26.97 21.86
CA ALA A 10 15.28 -25.53 21.71
C ALA A 10 16.21 -24.93 20.64
N ARG A 11 17.37 -25.55 20.40
CA ARG A 11 18.32 -25.13 19.36
C ARG A 11 17.77 -25.37 17.96
N ARG A 12 17.16 -26.54 17.73
CA ARG A 12 16.47 -26.87 16.47
C ARG A 12 15.30 -25.92 16.21
N ILE A 13 14.51 -25.63 17.23
CA ILE A 13 13.38 -24.69 17.11
C ILE A 13 13.86 -23.29 16.76
N ALA A 14 14.89 -22.78 17.46
CA ALA A 14 15.43 -21.45 17.17
C ALA A 14 15.98 -21.32 15.75
N ALA A 15 16.64 -22.36 15.22
CA ALA A 15 17.11 -22.38 13.84
C ALA A 15 15.95 -22.40 12.84
N GLN A 16 14.89 -23.17 13.11
CA GLN A 16 13.70 -23.23 12.26
C GLN A 16 12.95 -21.89 12.24
N VAL A 17 12.81 -21.24 13.39
CA VAL A 17 12.18 -19.92 13.52
C VAL A 17 12.93 -18.87 12.69
N ARG A 18 14.27 -18.86 12.72
CA ARG A 18 15.08 -17.92 11.95
C ARG A 18 14.90 -18.09 10.44
N ARG A 19 14.94 -19.32 9.92
CA ARG A 19 14.64 -19.59 8.51
C ARG A 19 13.23 -19.15 8.13
N GLY A 20 12.25 -19.36 9.01
CA GLY A 20 10.89 -18.85 8.82
C GLY A 20 10.84 -17.33 8.66
N HIS A 21 11.57 -16.58 9.48
CA HIS A 21 11.64 -15.12 9.38
C HIS A 21 12.29 -14.65 8.07
N GLU A 22 13.35 -15.33 7.63
CA GLU A 22 14.02 -15.04 6.35
C GLU A 22 13.08 -15.26 5.15
N LEU A 23 12.34 -16.37 5.13
CA LEU A 23 11.35 -16.65 4.09
C LEU A 23 10.21 -15.61 4.07
N LEU A 24 9.69 -15.24 5.25
CA LEU A 24 8.67 -14.20 5.36
C LEU A 24 9.19 -12.84 4.92
N LEU A 25 10.45 -12.50 5.24
CA LEU A 25 11.07 -11.27 4.78
C LEU A 25 11.22 -11.25 3.26
N GLY A 26 11.63 -12.37 2.65
CA GLY A 26 11.70 -12.52 1.20
C GLY A 26 10.34 -12.34 0.53
N LEU A 27 9.29 -12.98 1.07
CA LEU A 27 7.92 -12.85 0.56
C LEU A 27 7.42 -11.41 0.64
N VAL A 28 7.58 -10.77 1.79
CA VAL A 28 7.19 -9.37 2.00
C VAL A 28 7.97 -8.43 1.09
N GLY A 29 9.28 -8.66 0.91
CA GLY A 29 10.13 -7.92 -0.01
C GLY A 29 9.66 -8.06 -1.47
N GLY A 30 9.26 -9.26 -1.88
CA GLY A 30 8.67 -9.50 -3.21
C GLY A 30 7.37 -8.73 -3.42
N CYS A 31 6.45 -8.76 -2.45
CA CYS A 31 5.22 -7.98 -2.52
C CYS A 31 5.50 -6.47 -2.58
N ALA A 32 6.43 -5.98 -1.76
CA ALA A 32 6.88 -4.60 -1.75
C ALA A 32 7.42 -4.16 -3.12
N ALA A 33 8.25 -5.01 -3.75
CA ALA A 33 8.79 -4.75 -5.09
C ALA A 33 7.67 -4.71 -6.15
N VAL A 34 6.74 -5.66 -6.12
CA VAL A 34 5.60 -5.71 -7.05
C VAL A 34 4.72 -4.47 -6.94
N VAL A 35 4.39 -4.04 -5.72
CA VAL A 35 3.58 -2.82 -5.49
C VAL A 35 4.30 -1.58 -6.00
N THR A 36 5.60 -1.47 -5.73
CA THR A 36 6.39 -0.32 -6.17
C THR A 36 6.48 -0.28 -7.70
N GLY A 37 6.76 -1.42 -8.34
CA GLY A 37 6.87 -1.54 -9.79
C GLY A 37 5.54 -1.28 -10.50
N SER A 38 4.44 -1.85 -10.01
CA SER A 38 3.11 -1.61 -10.58
C SER A 38 2.69 -0.15 -10.41
N THR A 39 2.99 0.47 -9.26
CA THR A 39 2.71 1.90 -9.03
C THR A 39 3.49 2.79 -9.98
N ALA A 40 4.76 2.48 -10.25
CA ALA A 40 5.53 3.21 -11.26
C ALA A 40 4.81 3.17 -12.62
N VAL A 41 4.43 1.99 -13.09
CA VAL A 41 3.72 1.84 -14.38
C VAL A 41 2.39 2.61 -14.38
N LEU A 42 1.58 2.49 -13.32
CA LEU A 42 0.28 3.15 -13.22
C LEU A 42 0.39 4.68 -13.11
N ALA A 43 1.40 5.20 -12.42
CA ALA A 43 1.60 6.63 -12.23
C ALA A 43 2.07 7.33 -13.52
N PHE A 44 2.86 6.64 -14.34
CA PHE A 44 3.40 7.17 -15.60
C PHE A 44 2.60 6.77 -16.85
N ALA A 45 1.45 6.11 -16.67
CA ALA A 45 0.60 5.71 -17.79
C ALA A 45 0.10 6.94 -18.58
N PRO A 46 0.41 7.06 -19.89
CA PRO A 46 -0.01 8.19 -20.71
C PRO A 46 -1.51 8.14 -21.00
N GLY A 47 -2.18 9.30 -21.00
CA GLY A 47 -3.57 9.43 -21.48
C GLY A 47 -4.65 8.69 -20.66
N GLY A 48 -4.30 8.09 -19.53
CA GLY A 48 -5.24 7.39 -18.66
C GLY A 48 -6.11 8.33 -17.82
N GLY A 49 -7.37 7.92 -17.59
CA GLY A 49 -8.29 8.55 -16.63
C GLY A 49 -7.78 8.51 -15.17
N PRO A 50 -8.62 8.84 -14.17
CA PRO A 50 -8.19 8.87 -12.77
C PRO A 50 -7.89 7.48 -12.18
N TRP A 51 -8.41 6.40 -12.78
CA TRP A 51 -8.39 5.04 -12.22
C TRP A 51 -6.99 4.47 -11.92
N PRO A 52 -5.98 4.56 -12.83
CA PRO A 52 -4.64 4.04 -12.54
C PRO A 52 -3.99 4.72 -11.33
N ARG A 53 -4.19 6.04 -11.20
CA ARG A 53 -3.67 6.85 -10.10
C ARG A 53 -4.36 6.53 -8.78
N LEU A 54 -5.68 6.29 -8.80
CA LEU A 54 -6.43 5.84 -7.63
C LEU A 54 -6.01 4.44 -7.18
N LEU A 55 -5.75 3.53 -8.12
CA LEU A 55 -5.23 2.20 -7.81
C LEU A 55 -3.82 2.27 -7.19
N ALA A 56 -2.94 3.10 -7.76
CA ALA A 56 -1.61 3.37 -7.21
C ALA A 56 -1.67 3.95 -5.78
N LEU A 57 -2.55 4.93 -5.55
CA LEU A 57 -2.75 5.54 -4.24
C LEU A 57 -3.24 4.52 -3.21
N THR A 58 -4.27 3.74 -3.57
CA THR A 58 -4.85 2.74 -2.65
C THR A 58 -3.86 1.62 -2.32
N ALA A 59 -3.06 1.18 -3.30
CA ALA A 59 -1.99 0.20 -3.07
C ALA A 59 -0.89 0.75 -2.14
N GLY A 60 -0.46 2.00 -2.34
CA GLY A 60 0.53 2.67 -1.48
C GLY A 60 0.03 2.83 -0.05
N LEU A 61 -1.20 3.30 0.14
CA LEU A 61 -1.82 3.43 1.46
C LEU A 61 -2.02 2.09 2.15
N ALA A 62 -2.40 1.04 1.41
CA ALA A 62 -2.53 -0.31 1.95
C ALA A 62 -1.19 -0.83 2.49
N MET A 63 -0.08 -0.61 1.78
CA MET A 63 1.26 -0.96 2.30
C MET A 63 1.55 -0.19 3.59
N LEU A 64 1.36 1.12 3.60
CA LEU A 64 1.61 1.95 4.78
C LEU A 64 0.84 1.52 6.03
N LEU A 65 -0.43 1.12 5.88
CA LEU A 65 -1.24 0.57 6.98
C LEU A 65 -0.75 -0.81 7.42
N ARG A 66 -0.40 -1.67 6.46
CA ARG A 66 0.06 -3.04 6.71
C ARG A 66 1.37 -3.10 7.49
N ALA A 67 2.19 -2.05 7.42
CA ALA A 67 3.38 -1.91 8.25
C ALA A 67 3.09 -1.96 9.76
N ARG A 68 1.88 -1.62 10.20
CA ARG A 68 1.47 -1.71 11.62
C ARG A 68 1.30 -3.14 12.12
N LEU A 69 1.00 -4.08 11.22
CA LEU A 69 0.74 -5.48 11.59
C LEU A 69 2.04 -6.26 11.82
N PHE A 70 3.16 -5.79 11.25
CA PHE A 70 4.44 -6.46 11.39
C PHE A 70 5.16 -6.03 12.68
N ARG A 71 5.53 -7.01 13.51
CA ARG A 71 6.38 -6.80 14.70
C ARG A 71 7.87 -6.73 14.38
N TYR A 72 8.29 -7.29 13.23
CA TYR A 72 9.69 -7.40 12.88
C TYR A 72 10.16 -6.20 12.04
N THR A 73 11.19 -5.50 12.51
CA THR A 73 11.66 -4.23 11.95
C THR A 73 12.01 -4.30 10.46
N ALA A 74 12.60 -5.40 9.99
CA ALA A 74 12.95 -5.53 8.57
C ALA A 74 11.71 -5.64 7.67
N GLN A 75 10.65 -6.33 8.12
CA GLN A 75 9.39 -6.43 7.39
C GLN A 75 8.65 -5.10 7.37
N VAL A 76 8.64 -4.41 8.52
CA VAL A 76 8.10 -3.04 8.64
C VAL A 76 8.81 -2.10 7.67
N ALA A 77 10.15 -2.09 7.65
CA ALA A 77 10.94 -1.23 6.78
C ALA A 77 10.66 -1.49 5.29
N ALA A 78 10.55 -2.77 4.89
CA ALA A 78 10.27 -3.13 3.50
C ALA A 78 8.91 -2.60 3.02
N VAL A 79 7.86 -2.81 3.83
CA VAL A 79 6.50 -2.40 3.48
C VAL A 79 6.32 -0.89 3.56
N LEU A 80 6.91 -0.23 4.57
CA LEU A 80 6.93 1.24 4.66
C LEU A 80 7.68 1.86 3.49
N GLY A 81 8.85 1.33 3.15
CA GLY A 81 9.65 1.79 2.03
C GLY A 81 8.86 1.70 0.73
N ALA A 82 8.18 0.59 0.48
CA ALA A 82 7.33 0.44 -0.70
C ALA A 82 6.13 1.40 -0.72
N GLY A 83 5.44 1.57 0.42
CA GLY A 83 4.32 2.51 0.53
C GLY A 83 4.75 3.95 0.26
N LEU A 84 5.87 4.39 0.84
CA LEU A 84 6.43 5.72 0.60
C LEU A 84 6.92 5.89 -0.85
N ALA A 85 7.61 4.89 -1.40
CA ALA A 85 8.07 4.90 -2.78
C ALA A 85 6.89 5.01 -3.76
N ALA A 86 5.82 4.24 -3.53
CA ALA A 86 4.58 4.30 -4.32
C ALA A 86 3.96 5.72 -4.30
N LEU A 87 3.89 6.35 -3.13
CA LEU A 87 3.41 7.72 -2.98
C LEU A 87 4.28 8.75 -3.73
N VAL A 88 5.61 8.63 -3.63
CA VAL A 88 6.55 9.49 -4.36
C VAL A 88 6.41 9.32 -5.86
N LEU A 89 6.34 8.07 -6.34
CA LEU A 89 6.14 7.75 -7.75
C LEU A 89 4.82 8.30 -8.28
N LEU A 90 3.75 8.21 -7.49
CA LEU A 90 2.44 8.76 -7.85
C LEU A 90 2.50 10.29 -8.01
N VAL A 91 3.11 11.00 -7.06
CA VAL A 91 3.29 12.46 -7.15
C VAL A 91 4.14 12.82 -8.36
N LEU A 92 5.22 12.07 -8.61
CA LEU A 92 6.08 12.30 -9.75
C LEU A 92 5.35 12.05 -11.08
N GLY A 93 4.56 10.99 -11.18
CA GLY A 93 3.72 10.70 -12.34
C GLY A 93 2.66 11.78 -12.59
N LEU A 94 2.01 12.26 -11.54
CA LEU A 94 1.08 13.40 -11.62
C LEU A 94 1.77 14.70 -12.07
N SER A 95 3.02 14.93 -11.63
CA SER A 95 3.80 16.12 -11.98
C SER A 95 4.28 16.10 -13.43
N LEU A 96 4.74 14.94 -13.89
CA LEU A 96 5.36 14.77 -15.20
C LEU A 96 4.36 14.44 -16.31
N MET A 97 3.22 13.84 -15.97
CA MET A 97 2.17 13.42 -16.90
C MET A 97 0.79 13.92 -16.43
N PRO A 98 0.53 15.24 -16.54
CA PRO A 98 -0.73 15.82 -16.11
C PRO A 98 -1.92 15.21 -16.87
N PRO A 99 -3.07 14.96 -16.22
CA PRO A 99 -4.25 14.39 -16.87
C PRO A 99 -4.74 15.28 -18.01
N THR A 100 -5.07 14.68 -19.16
CA THR A 100 -5.65 15.37 -20.30
C THR A 100 -7.01 15.98 -19.91
N GLY A 101 -7.11 17.31 -19.95
CA GLY A 101 -8.26 18.08 -19.45
C GLY A 101 -7.92 19.13 -18.39
N ALA A 102 -6.71 19.10 -17.82
CA ALA A 102 -6.18 20.14 -16.92
C ALA A 102 -5.50 21.32 -17.67
N ALA A 103 -5.52 21.28 -19.01
CA ALA A 103 -4.95 22.30 -19.88
C ALA A 103 -5.85 23.57 -19.90
N GLY A 104 -5.79 24.36 -18.84
CA GLY A 104 -6.61 25.57 -18.73
C GLY A 104 -6.49 26.35 -17.42
N GLY A 105 -5.27 26.66 -16.98
CA GLY A 105 -5.00 27.75 -16.02
C GLY A 105 -5.25 27.46 -14.53
N SER A 106 -4.25 27.77 -13.69
CA SER A 106 -4.23 27.78 -12.22
C SER A 106 -4.56 26.48 -11.46
N LEU A 107 -5.32 25.57 -12.04
CA LEU A 107 -5.71 24.30 -11.42
C LEU A 107 -4.55 23.31 -11.41
N ASP A 108 -3.68 23.29 -12.41
CA ASP A 108 -2.61 22.28 -12.49
C ASP A 108 -1.60 22.41 -11.33
N VAL A 109 -1.16 23.63 -11.04
CA VAL A 109 -0.24 23.92 -9.93
C VAL A 109 -0.93 23.66 -8.58
N ARG A 110 -2.21 24.02 -8.44
CA ARG A 110 -2.97 23.82 -7.21
C ARG A 110 -3.28 22.34 -6.98
N THR A 111 -3.58 21.58 -8.02
CA THR A 111 -3.87 20.14 -7.95
C THR A 111 -2.59 19.36 -7.68
N LEU A 112 -1.47 19.80 -8.26
CA LEU A 112 -0.15 19.27 -7.96
C LEU A 112 0.27 19.56 -6.52
N TRP A 113 0.10 20.80 -6.04
CA TRP A 113 0.36 21.17 -4.65
C TRP A 113 -0.58 20.48 -3.66
N LEU A 114 -1.85 20.29 -4.02
CA LEU A 114 -2.80 19.53 -3.21
C LEU A 114 -2.45 18.05 -3.19
N ALA A 115 -2.09 17.45 -4.34
CA ALA A 115 -1.63 16.07 -4.39
C ALA A 115 -0.36 15.89 -3.58
N ALA A 116 0.63 16.77 -3.73
CA ALA A 116 1.85 16.76 -2.93
C ALA A 116 1.57 16.99 -1.44
N ALA A 117 0.69 17.92 -1.07
CA ALA A 117 0.31 18.19 0.31
C ALA A 117 -0.50 17.04 0.94
N VAL A 118 -1.36 16.37 0.17
CA VAL A 118 -2.09 15.17 0.61
C VAL A 118 -1.14 13.99 0.74
N THR A 119 -0.16 13.88 -0.15
CA THR A 119 0.83 12.80 -0.10
C THR A 119 1.79 13.00 1.06
N LEU A 120 2.29 14.22 1.25
CA LEU A 120 3.15 14.59 2.35
C LEU A 120 2.39 14.54 3.68
N GLY A 121 1.15 15.02 3.71
CA GLY A 121 0.26 14.94 4.86
C GLY A 121 -0.10 13.49 5.21
N GLY A 122 -0.36 12.66 4.20
CA GLY A 122 -0.57 11.21 4.35
C GLY A 122 0.67 10.51 4.87
N ALA A 123 1.84 10.78 4.30
CA ALA A 123 3.12 10.26 4.78
C ALA A 123 3.42 10.71 6.21
N LEU A 124 3.14 11.97 6.55
CA LEU A 124 3.35 12.54 7.88
C LEU A 124 2.37 11.94 8.90
N LEU A 125 1.09 11.82 8.54
CA LEU A 125 0.06 11.19 9.38
C LEU A 125 0.33 9.70 9.56
N THR A 126 0.84 9.03 8.54
CA THR A 126 1.26 7.63 8.64
C THR A 126 2.47 7.51 9.55
N ALA A 127 3.47 8.38 9.40
CA ALA A 127 4.62 8.44 10.30
C ALA A 127 4.17 8.68 11.75
N VAL A 128 3.26 9.63 11.98
CA VAL A 128 2.66 9.87 13.30
C VAL A 128 1.88 8.65 13.78
N ALA A 129 1.05 8.01 12.95
CA ALA A 129 0.27 6.83 13.30
C ALA A 129 1.13 5.57 13.57
N LEU A 130 2.38 5.55 13.10
CA LEU A 130 3.37 4.50 13.36
C LEU A 130 4.24 4.81 14.59
N ILE A 131 4.45 6.10 14.89
CA ILE A 131 5.24 6.58 16.04
C ILE A 131 4.38 6.64 17.32
N VAL A 132 3.10 7.01 17.22
CA VAL A 132 2.19 7.14 18.38
C VAL A 132 1.77 5.81 19.05
N PRO A 133 1.74 4.63 18.39
CA PRO A 133 1.58 3.34 19.06
C PRO A 133 2.65 3.06 20.12
N ALA A 134 3.86 3.62 20.00
CA ALA A 134 4.88 3.56 21.04
C ALA A 134 4.49 4.35 22.31
N LYS A 135 3.43 5.18 22.25
CA LYS A 135 2.90 5.99 23.36
C LYS A 135 1.47 5.62 23.81
N GLY A 136 0.89 4.53 23.30
CA GLY A 136 -0.41 4.03 23.78
C GLY A 136 -1.62 4.79 23.20
N LEU A 137 -2.03 4.42 21.98
CA LEU A 137 -3.29 4.89 21.39
C LEU A 137 -4.48 4.12 21.98
N SER A 138 -5.58 4.81 22.26
CA SER A 138 -6.82 4.21 22.75
C SER A 138 -7.34 3.11 21.79
N PRO A 139 -8.05 2.06 22.28
CA PRO A 139 -8.57 0.94 21.48
C PRO A 139 -9.36 1.33 20.22
N PHE A 140 -9.99 2.51 20.22
CA PHE A 140 -10.71 3.08 19.09
C PHE A 140 -9.82 3.28 17.85
N TRP A 141 -8.64 3.88 18.01
CA TRP A 141 -7.71 4.16 16.91
C TRP A 141 -7.08 2.90 16.31
N GLY A 142 -7.02 1.83 17.08
CA GLY A 142 -6.67 0.49 16.56
C GLY A 142 -7.73 0.01 15.57
N ARG A 143 -9.01 0.01 15.97
CA ARG A 143 -10.12 -0.46 15.13
C ARG A 143 -10.34 0.37 13.87
N VAL A 144 -10.24 1.70 13.96
CA VAL A 144 -10.40 2.57 12.78
C VAL A 144 -9.35 2.27 11.72
N SER A 145 -8.11 2.02 12.13
CA SER A 145 -7.04 1.66 11.19
C SER A 145 -7.25 0.31 10.53
N ASP A 146 -7.72 -0.67 11.29
CA ASP A 146 -8.03 -2.01 10.78
C ASP A 146 -9.19 -1.97 9.76
N LEU A 147 -10.21 -1.15 10.05
CA LEU A 147 -11.31 -0.92 9.12
C LEU A 147 -10.86 -0.17 7.86
N SER A 148 -9.92 0.77 8.01
CA SER A 148 -9.35 1.50 6.88
C SER A 148 -8.52 0.58 5.97
N GLU A 149 -7.72 -0.30 6.56
CA GLU A 149 -6.91 -1.28 5.81
C GLU A 149 -7.80 -2.26 5.04
N SER A 150 -8.80 -2.86 5.71
CA SER A 150 -9.74 -3.77 5.06
C SER A 150 -10.54 -3.10 3.95
N THR A 151 -10.95 -1.84 4.13
CA THR A 151 -11.63 -1.06 3.08
C THR A 151 -10.72 -0.82 1.88
N LEU A 152 -9.45 -0.45 2.09
CA LEU A 152 -8.50 -0.25 1.00
C LEU A 152 -8.22 -1.54 0.24
N LEU A 153 -8.04 -2.66 0.95
CA LEU A 153 -7.86 -3.97 0.34
C LEU A 153 -9.08 -4.39 -0.48
N LEU A 154 -10.29 -4.13 0.04
CA LEU A 154 -11.53 -4.40 -0.67
C LEU A 154 -11.68 -3.52 -1.93
N ALA A 155 -11.23 -2.27 -1.88
CA ALA A 155 -11.29 -1.33 -2.99
C ALA A 155 -10.30 -1.65 -4.13
N LEU A 156 -9.23 -2.43 -3.87
CA LEU A 156 -8.26 -2.80 -4.91
C LEU A 156 -8.93 -3.58 -6.06
N VAL A 157 -9.81 -4.53 -5.76
CA VAL A 157 -10.48 -5.35 -6.77
C VAL A 157 -11.30 -4.50 -7.75
N PRO A 158 -12.28 -3.67 -7.31
CA PRO A 158 -13.05 -2.85 -8.24
C PRO A 158 -12.19 -1.81 -8.97
N LEU A 159 -11.14 -1.27 -8.33
CA LEU A 159 -10.22 -0.36 -9.01
C LEU A 159 -9.42 -1.06 -10.12
N CYS A 160 -8.98 -2.30 -9.91
CA CYS A 160 -8.35 -3.10 -10.97
C CYS A 160 -9.30 -3.31 -12.15
N LEU A 161 -10.58 -3.62 -11.89
CA LEU A 161 -11.58 -3.77 -12.96
C LEU A 161 -11.82 -2.47 -13.72
N ALA A 162 -11.79 -1.33 -13.03
CA ALA A 162 -11.91 -0.01 -13.65
C ALA A 162 -10.69 0.32 -14.51
N VAL A 163 -9.47 0.01 -14.05
CA VAL A 163 -8.24 0.24 -14.81
C VAL A 163 -8.19 -0.62 -16.08
N LEU A 164 -8.78 -1.80 -16.04
CA LEU A 164 -8.85 -2.72 -17.19
C LEU A 164 -10.06 -2.46 -18.11
N ASP A 165 -10.80 -1.37 -17.91
CA ASP A 165 -12.01 -1.01 -18.68
C ASP A 165 -13.07 -2.13 -18.74
N LEU A 166 -13.08 -3.04 -17.74
CA LEU A 166 -14.00 -4.18 -17.73
C LEU A 166 -15.45 -3.74 -17.49
N TYR A 167 -15.65 -2.66 -16.72
CA TYR A 167 -16.99 -2.09 -16.52
C TYR A 167 -17.62 -1.59 -17.81
N SER A 168 -16.83 -0.96 -18.69
CA SER A 168 -17.29 -0.53 -20.02
C SER A 168 -17.58 -1.73 -20.93
N ALA A 169 -16.70 -2.74 -20.93
CA ALA A 169 -16.92 -3.95 -21.70
C ALA A 169 -18.22 -4.66 -21.30
N ALA A 170 -18.46 -4.87 -19.99
CA ALA A 170 -19.68 -5.47 -19.48
C ALA A 170 -20.94 -4.66 -19.85
N ARG A 171 -20.87 -3.33 -19.77
CA ARG A 171 -21.99 -2.45 -20.15
C ARG A 171 -22.31 -2.55 -21.64
N SER A 172 -21.29 -2.64 -22.50
CA SER A 172 -21.50 -2.77 -23.96
C SER A 172 -22.19 -4.08 -24.35
N LEU A 173 -21.95 -5.17 -23.62
CA LEU A 173 -22.62 -6.46 -23.84
C LEU A 173 -24.08 -6.46 -23.36
N SER A 174 -24.41 -5.69 -22.32
CA SER A 174 -25.79 -5.56 -21.85
C SER A 174 -26.65 -4.62 -22.71
N ALA A 175 -26.01 -3.81 -23.55
CA ALA A 175 -26.66 -2.81 -24.38
C ALA A 175 -26.84 -3.24 -25.84
N GLY A 176 -26.26 -4.39 -26.23
CA GLY A 176 -26.47 -5.04 -27.53
C GLY A 176 -27.42 -6.23 -27.42
#